data_AF-A0A7C9D083-F1
#
_entry.id   AF-A0A7C9D083-F1
#
_cell.length_a   1.000
_cell.length_b   1.000
_cell.length_c   1.000
_cell.angle_alpha   90.00
_cell.angle_beta   90.00
_cell.angle_gamma   90.00
#
_symmetry.space_group_name_H-M   'P 1'
#
loop_
_entity.id
_entity.type
_entity.pdbx_description
1 polymer ?
#
loop_
_entity_poly.entity_id
_entity_poly.type
_entity_poly.pdbx_seq_one_letter_code
_entity_poly.pdbx_strand_id
1 'polypeptide(L)'
;MKPNNLELAASFADSSLHFGGPLETTVFLVKTGEKSKLLGFKEVIPGLCFGRRNSLDEAMRLVEKGVLKPQDFKFFVGYAGWDLDQLMEEIESNYWHVAACSKNLLFESSLDSSEGLWEEILQLMGGRYSELSRKPKQGL
;
A
#
# COMPACT_ATOMS: atom_id res chain seq x y z
N MET A 1 -6.74 -23.31 -15.60
CA MET A 1 -5.49 -23.74 -14.93
C MET A 1 -5.28 -22.82 -13.74
N LYS A 2 -5.13 -23.37 -12.52
CA LYS A 2 -4.72 -22.59 -11.35
C LYS A 2 -3.20 -22.38 -11.48
N PRO A 3 -2.69 -21.16 -11.33
CA PRO A 3 -1.25 -20.91 -11.30
C PRO A 3 -0.59 -21.80 -10.27
N ASN A 4 0.53 -22.41 -10.63
CA ASN A 4 1.36 -23.10 -9.65
C ASN A 4 2.31 -22.07 -9.00
N ASN A 5 2.73 -22.29 -7.75
CA ASN A 5 3.58 -21.34 -7.00
C ASN A 5 4.84 -20.86 -7.76
N LEU A 6 5.32 -21.63 -8.73
CA LEU A 6 6.50 -21.32 -9.54
C LEU A 6 6.27 -20.18 -10.56
N GLU A 7 5.06 -20.08 -11.15
CA GLU A 7 4.71 -19.03 -12.11
C GLU A 7 4.46 -17.69 -11.41
N LEU A 8 3.88 -17.77 -10.21
CA LEU A 8 3.71 -16.65 -9.29
C LEU A 8 5.07 -16.09 -8.85
N ALA A 9 6.00 -16.97 -8.49
CA ALA A 9 7.36 -16.59 -8.16
C ALA A 9 8.05 -15.92 -9.35
N ALA A 10 7.87 -16.42 -10.58
CA ALA A 10 8.49 -15.82 -11.77
C ALA A 10 7.92 -14.43 -12.10
N SER A 11 6.61 -14.22 -11.97
CA SER A 11 5.94 -12.97 -12.35
C SER A 11 6.22 -11.81 -11.37
N PHE A 12 6.50 -12.14 -10.10
CA PHE A 12 6.69 -11.15 -9.03
C PHE A 12 8.00 -11.33 -8.25
N ALA A 13 8.99 -12.05 -8.81
CA ALA A 13 10.27 -12.36 -8.14
C ALA A 13 10.97 -11.12 -7.58
N ASP A 14 10.95 -10.03 -8.34
CA ASP A 14 11.64 -8.78 -8.01
C ASP A 14 10.76 -7.83 -7.18
N SER A 15 9.55 -8.24 -6.78
CA SER A 15 8.63 -7.38 -6.04
C SER A 15 9.00 -7.33 -4.57
N SER A 16 9.11 -6.12 -4.02
CA SER A 16 9.35 -5.92 -2.59
C SER A 16 8.14 -6.33 -1.75
N LEU A 17 8.42 -6.94 -0.60
CA LEU A 17 7.43 -7.34 0.38
C LEU A 17 7.50 -6.42 1.60
N HIS A 18 6.41 -5.73 1.89
CA HIS A 18 6.32 -4.77 2.99
C HIS A 18 5.55 -5.36 4.17
N PHE A 19 5.77 -4.81 5.37
CA PHE A 19 4.96 -5.16 6.53
C PHE A 19 3.72 -4.26 6.58
N GLY A 20 2.53 -4.85 6.46
CA GLY A 20 1.25 -4.14 6.49
C GLY A 20 0.57 -4.15 7.86
N GLY A 21 0.93 -5.08 8.75
CA GLY A 21 0.43 -5.12 10.12
C GLY A 21 0.44 -6.52 10.74
N PRO A 22 -0.03 -6.63 12.00
CA PRO A 22 0.11 -7.83 12.81
C PRO A 22 -0.86 -8.98 12.44
N LEU A 23 -1.96 -8.69 11.73
CA LEU A 23 -2.96 -9.71 11.39
C LEU A 23 -2.51 -10.55 10.19
N GLU A 24 -2.47 -11.87 10.32
CA GLU A 24 -1.91 -12.77 9.31
C GLU A 24 -2.79 -12.89 8.05
N THR A 25 -2.49 -12.09 7.03
CA THR A 25 -3.00 -12.29 5.66
C THR A 25 -2.05 -11.66 4.64
N THR A 26 -2.12 -12.03 3.37
CA THR A 26 -1.37 -11.32 2.32
C THR A 26 -2.31 -10.44 1.53
N VAL A 27 -2.01 -9.16 1.51
CA VAL A 27 -2.72 -8.15 0.72
C VAL A 27 -1.76 -7.50 -0.26
N PHE A 28 -2.31 -6.93 -1.33
CA PHE A 28 -1.52 -6.13 -2.26
C PHE A 28 -2.31 -4.95 -2.77
N LEU A 29 -1.59 -3.90 -3.11
CA LEU A 29 -2.10 -2.74 -3.80
C LEU A 29 -1.73 -2.83 -5.27
N VAL A 30 -2.62 -2.35 -6.13
CA VAL A 30 -2.43 -2.28 -7.57
C VAL A 30 -2.66 -0.85 -8.02
N LYS A 31 -1.64 -0.24 -8.61
CA LYS A 31 -1.77 1.04 -9.30
C LYS A 31 -2.44 0.79 -10.65
N THR A 32 -3.52 1.52 -10.92
CA THR A 32 -4.27 1.40 -12.18
C THR A 32 -4.37 2.75 -12.88
N GLY A 33 -4.63 2.71 -14.19
CA GLY A 33 -5.04 3.90 -14.94
C GLY A 33 -6.41 4.39 -14.47
N GLU A 34 -6.65 5.70 -14.52
CA GLU A 34 -7.87 6.34 -13.98
C GLU A 34 -9.19 5.86 -14.60
N LYS A 35 -9.14 5.13 -15.73
CA LYS A 35 -10.31 4.59 -16.43
C LYS A 35 -10.40 3.05 -16.40
N SER A 36 -9.47 2.38 -15.73
CA SER A 36 -9.37 0.92 -15.74
C SER A 36 -9.98 0.34 -14.47
N LYS A 37 -11.27 -0.01 -14.52
CA LYS A 37 -11.86 -0.90 -13.51
C LYS A 37 -11.39 -2.32 -13.76
N LEU A 38 -10.60 -2.85 -12.85
CA LEU A 38 -10.14 -4.22 -12.89
C LEU A 38 -11.12 -5.12 -12.13
N LEU A 39 -11.77 -6.04 -12.85
CA LEU A 39 -12.63 -7.06 -12.24
C LEU A 39 -11.81 -7.92 -11.28
N GLY A 40 -12.28 -8.08 -10.05
CA GLY A 40 -11.62 -8.88 -9.02
C GLY A 40 -10.77 -8.08 -8.01
N PHE A 41 -10.53 -6.78 -8.26
CA PHE A 41 -9.95 -5.87 -7.27
C PHE A 41 -10.97 -4.84 -6.83
N LYS A 42 -10.85 -4.39 -5.58
CA LYS A 42 -11.72 -3.34 -5.04
C LYS A 42 -10.97 -2.01 -5.04
N GLU A 43 -11.55 -1.02 -5.70
CA GLU A 43 -11.02 0.34 -5.74
C GLU A 43 -11.09 0.98 -4.34
N VAL A 44 -9.98 1.57 -3.90
CA VAL A 44 -9.86 2.29 -2.62
C VAL A 44 -9.94 3.80 -2.86
N ILE A 45 -9.14 4.27 -3.82
CA ILE A 45 -9.14 5.64 -4.34
C ILE A 45 -8.97 5.57 -5.87
N PRO A 46 -9.34 6.62 -6.63
CA PRO A 46 -9.19 6.62 -8.09
C PRO A 46 -7.80 6.22 -8.56
N GLY A 47 -7.71 5.14 -9.34
CA GLY A 47 -6.44 4.61 -9.84
C GLY A 47 -5.62 3.79 -8.83
N LEU A 48 -6.21 3.39 -7.71
CA LEU A 48 -5.62 2.49 -6.73
C LEU A 48 -6.64 1.45 -6.27
N CYS A 49 -6.34 0.19 -6.55
CA CYS A 49 -7.15 -0.94 -6.13
C CYS A 49 -6.42 -1.78 -5.08
N PHE A 50 -7.18 -2.51 -4.26
CA PHE A 50 -6.64 -3.54 -3.39
C PHE A 50 -7.08 -4.93 -3.84
N GLY A 51 -6.18 -5.89 -3.67
CA GLY A 51 -6.40 -7.32 -3.85
C GLY A 51 -5.97 -8.09 -2.61
N ARG A 52 -6.44 -9.34 -2.54
CA ARG A 52 -6.04 -10.32 -1.53
C ARG A 52 -5.45 -11.54 -2.21
N ARG A 53 -4.85 -12.44 -1.44
CA ARG A 53 -4.27 -13.70 -1.96
C ARG A 53 -5.17 -14.48 -2.94
N ASN A 54 -6.49 -14.50 -2.74
CA ASN A 54 -7.43 -15.20 -3.65
C ASN A 54 -7.55 -14.55 -5.04
N SER A 55 -7.15 -13.30 -5.19
CA SER A 55 -7.14 -12.54 -6.45
C SER A 55 -5.76 -12.49 -7.11
N LEU A 56 -4.76 -13.16 -6.53
CA LEU A 56 -3.39 -13.16 -7.03
C LEU A 56 -3.27 -13.86 -8.40
N ASP A 57 -4.09 -14.87 -8.64
CA ASP A 57 -4.15 -15.56 -9.94
C ASP A 57 -4.60 -14.62 -11.08
N GLU A 58 -5.53 -13.71 -10.78
CA GLU A 58 -5.99 -12.70 -11.76
C GLU A 58 -4.94 -11.62 -11.96
N ALA A 59 -4.26 -11.20 -10.90
CA ALA A 59 -3.12 -10.29 -10.99
C ALA A 59 -2.04 -10.82 -11.93
N MET A 60 -1.67 -12.10 -11.78
CA MET A 60 -0.69 -12.76 -12.64
C MET A 60 -1.14 -12.78 -14.11
N ARG A 61 -2.40 -13.11 -14.38
CA ARG A 61 -2.95 -13.09 -15.75
C ARG A 61 -2.91 -11.72 -16.40
N LEU A 62 -3.12 -10.65 -15.61
CA LEU A 62 -3.04 -9.27 -16.12
C LEU A 62 -1.61 -8.87 -16.45
N VAL A 63 -0.64 -9.37 -15.68
CA VAL A 63 0.80 -9.20 -15.96
C VAL A 63 1.21 -9.98 -17.21
N GLU A 64 0.83 -11.25 -17.33
CA GLU A 64 1.13 -12.09 -18.51
C GLU A 64 0.54 -11.52 -19.80
N LYS A 65 -0.65 -10.91 -19.73
CA LYS A 65 -1.29 -10.23 -20.86
C LYS A 65 -0.69 -8.86 -21.17
N GLY A 66 0.25 -8.37 -20.35
CA GLY A 66 0.86 -7.04 -20.49
C GLY A 66 -0.09 -5.88 -20.19
N VAL A 67 -1.24 -6.13 -19.53
CA VAL A 67 -2.20 -5.09 -19.13
C VAL A 67 -1.65 -4.28 -17.94
N LEU A 68 -0.96 -4.97 -17.03
CA LEU A 68 -0.25 -4.40 -15.90
C LEU A 68 1.20 -4.89 -15.92
N LYS A 69 2.08 -4.18 -15.21
CA LYS A 69 3.47 -4.60 -15.00
C LYS A 69 3.65 -5.05 -13.55
N PRO A 70 4.63 -5.91 -13.24
CA PRO A 70 4.93 -6.31 -11.87
C PRO A 70 5.15 -5.11 -10.92
N GLN A 71 5.80 -4.05 -11.41
CA GLN A 71 6.03 -2.79 -10.70
C GLN A 71 4.76 -1.99 -10.35
N ASP A 72 3.61 -2.31 -10.96
CA ASP A 72 2.33 -1.69 -10.61
C ASP A 72 1.72 -2.33 -9.34
N PHE A 73 2.36 -3.37 -8.79
CA PHE A 73 1.94 -4.08 -7.59
C PHE A 73 2.86 -3.77 -6.41
N LYS A 74 2.25 -3.60 -5.23
CA LYS A 74 2.98 -3.47 -3.96
C LYS A 74 2.40 -4.47 -2.96
N PHE A 75 3.23 -5.38 -2.46
CA PHE A 75 2.80 -6.50 -1.63
C PHE A 75 3.02 -6.21 -0.15
N PHE A 76 2.06 -6.62 0.67
CA PHE A 76 2.11 -6.44 2.12
C PHE A 76 1.80 -7.77 2.84
N VAL A 77 2.65 -8.09 3.82
CA VAL A 77 2.38 -9.13 4.80
C VAL A 77 1.62 -8.52 5.96
N GLY A 78 0.44 -9.06 6.16
CA GLY A 78 -0.51 -8.65 7.16
C GLY A 78 -1.17 -7.32 6.87
N TYR A 79 -2.05 -6.95 7.79
CA TYR A 79 -2.78 -5.69 7.77
C TYR A 79 -3.06 -5.24 9.20
N ALA A 80 -3.20 -3.94 9.38
CA ALA A 80 -3.78 -3.37 10.58
C ALA A 80 -5.32 -3.43 10.45
N GLY A 81 -5.96 -3.94 11.48
CA GLY A 81 -7.41 -3.96 11.63
C GLY A 81 -7.79 -3.26 12.92
N TRP A 82 -8.93 -2.59 12.89
CA TRP A 82 -9.53 -1.96 14.05
C TRP A 82 -10.87 -2.63 14.31
N ASP A 83 -11.19 -2.79 15.59
CA ASP A 83 -12.53 -3.16 16.03
C ASP A 83 -13.52 -2.01 15.77
N LEU A 84 -14.81 -2.28 15.96
CA LEU A 84 -15.86 -1.27 15.84
C LEU A 84 -15.53 -0.07 16.74
N ASP A 85 -15.63 1.13 16.17
CA ASP A 85 -15.37 2.43 16.79
C ASP A 85 -13.93 2.69 17.29
N GLN A 86 -13.07 1.65 17.42
CA GLN A 86 -11.71 1.78 17.92
C GLN A 86 -10.88 2.83 17.16
N LEU A 87 -10.92 2.83 15.83
CA LEU A 87 -10.17 3.83 15.04
C LEU A 87 -10.64 5.26 15.33
N MET A 88 -11.95 5.47 15.53
CA MET A 88 -12.48 6.79 15.83
C MET A 88 -12.04 7.24 17.22
N GLU A 89 -12.12 6.37 18.22
CA GLU A 89 -11.66 6.65 19.59
C GLU A 89 -10.15 6.96 19.63
N GLU A 90 -9.34 6.21 18.86
CA GLU A 90 -7.90 6.45 18.78
C GLU A 90 -7.56 7.79 18.12
N ILE A 91 -8.34 8.21 17.10
CA ILE A 91 -8.21 9.54 16.49
C ILE A 91 -8.59 10.64 17.50
N GLU A 92 -9.72 10.50 18.20
CA GLU A 92 -10.17 11.46 19.21
C GLU A 92 -9.17 11.59 20.38
N SER A 93 -8.50 10.48 20.72
CA SER A 93 -7.46 10.41 21.73
C SER A 93 -6.08 10.88 21.24
N ASN A 94 -5.98 11.38 20.00
CA ASN A 94 -4.75 11.86 19.35
C ASN A 94 -3.67 10.78 19.12
N TYR A 95 -4.02 9.50 19.11
CA TYR A 95 -3.09 8.43 18.70
C TYR A 95 -2.85 8.43 17.20
N TRP A 96 -3.87 8.77 16.40
CA TRP A 96 -3.77 8.85 14.95
C TRP A 96 -4.08 10.25 14.42
N HIS A 97 -3.34 10.63 13.38
CA HIS A 97 -3.61 11.82 12.58
C HIS A 97 -3.98 11.39 11.17
N VAL A 98 -5.13 11.86 10.67
CA VAL A 98 -5.59 11.52 9.33
C VAL A 98 -4.96 12.47 8.32
N ALA A 99 -4.28 11.89 7.33
CA ALA A 99 -3.69 12.61 6.21
C ALA A 99 -4.30 12.14 4.89
N ALA A 100 -4.48 13.07 3.94
CA ALA A 100 -4.89 12.71 2.59
C ALA A 100 -3.78 11.90 1.90
N CYS A 101 -4.17 10.84 1.19
CA CYS A 101 -3.24 9.94 0.51
C CYS A 101 -3.53 9.93 -1.00
N SER A 102 -2.50 9.71 -1.81
CA SER A 102 -2.60 9.56 -3.26
C SER A 102 -1.82 8.34 -3.74
N LYS A 103 -2.18 7.82 -4.92
CA LYS A 103 -1.43 6.70 -5.53
C LYS A 103 0.04 7.05 -5.79
N ASN A 104 0.34 8.31 -6.11
CA ASN A 104 1.70 8.76 -6.38
C ASN A 104 2.53 8.74 -5.09
N LEU A 105 1.95 9.18 -3.97
CA LEU A 105 2.62 9.10 -2.67
C LEU A 105 2.96 7.66 -2.26
N LEU A 106 2.17 6.66 -2.68
CA LEU A 106 2.40 5.25 -2.31
C LEU A 106 3.38 4.50 -3.25
N PHE A 107 3.45 4.89 -4.53
CA PHE A 107 4.19 4.19 -5.58
C PHE A 107 5.35 4.99 -6.19
N GLU A 108 5.34 6.31 -6.06
CA GLU A 108 6.33 7.23 -6.62
C GLU A 108 7.09 7.98 -5.52
N SER A 109 6.85 7.67 -4.23
CA SER A 109 7.67 8.25 -3.16
C SER A 109 9.13 7.94 -3.46
N SER A 110 9.91 9.00 -3.65
CA SER A 110 11.32 8.95 -4.06
C SER A 110 12.26 8.22 -3.08
N LEU A 111 11.69 7.68 -2.01
CA LEU A 111 12.35 7.08 -0.88
C LEU A 111 11.81 5.65 -0.77
N ASP A 112 12.57 4.68 -1.27
CA ASP A 112 12.28 3.24 -1.11
C ASP A 112 12.31 2.80 0.37
N SER A 113 12.63 3.71 1.30
CA SER A 113 12.63 3.50 2.74
C SER A 113 11.35 4.03 3.40
N SER A 114 10.81 3.25 4.35
CA SER A 114 9.65 3.64 5.17
C SER A 114 9.87 4.94 5.93
N GLU A 115 11.11 5.25 6.31
CA GLU A 115 11.46 6.48 7.00
C GLU A 115 11.24 7.72 6.14
N GLY A 116 11.53 7.63 4.84
CA GLY A 116 11.37 8.74 3.92
C GLY A 116 9.91 9.05 3.61
N LEU A 117 9.08 8.01 3.50
CA LEU A 117 7.63 8.19 3.30
C LEU A 117 6.98 8.95 4.47
N TRP A 118 7.40 8.68 5.71
CA TRP A 118 6.89 9.39 6.88
C TRP A 118 7.28 10.87 6.86
N GLU A 119 8.52 11.19 6.51
CA GLU A 119 8.99 12.57 6.37
C GLU A 119 8.21 13.31 5.28
N GLU A 120 8.03 12.68 4.11
CA GLU A 120 7.28 13.24 2.98
C GLU A 120 5.82 13.53 3.37
N ILE A 121 5.14 12.61 4.05
CA ILE A 121 3.76 12.81 4.53
C ILE A 121 3.68 14.01 5.47
N LEU A 122 4.56 14.09 6.47
CA LEU A 122 4.55 15.19 7.43
C LEU A 122 4.87 16.54 6.77
N GLN A 123 5.77 16.55 5.78
CA GLN A 123 6.04 17.75 4.98
C GLN A 123 4.81 18.17 4.17
N LEU A 124 4.12 17.24 3.54
CA LEU A 124 2.89 17.49 2.76
C LEU A 124 1.73 17.98 3.64
N MET A 125 1.62 17.50 4.89
CA MET A 125 0.63 17.99 5.85
C MET A 125 0.84 19.46 6.24
N GLY A 126 2.07 19.98 6.09
CA GLY A 126 2.38 21.39 6.30
C GLY A 126 2.24 21.86 7.75
N GLY A 127 2.39 23.17 7.95
CA GLY A 127 2.26 23.81 9.26
C GLY A 127 3.16 23.16 10.33
N ARG A 128 2.57 22.86 11.49
CA ARG A 128 3.29 22.24 12.62
C ARG A 128 3.81 20.83 12.31
N TYR A 129 3.22 20.11 11.36
CA TYR A 129 3.66 18.75 10.99
C TYR A 129 4.95 18.78 10.17
N SER A 130 5.11 19.77 9.30
CA SER A 130 6.36 19.98 8.56
C SER A 130 7.53 20.28 9.50
N GLU A 131 7.30 21.05 10.58
CA GLU A 131 8.31 21.30 11.60
C GLU A 131 8.71 20.02 12.37
N LEU A 132 7.74 19.13 12.64
CA LEU A 132 7.98 17.84 13.28
C LEU A 132 8.82 16.90 12.41
N SER A 133 8.64 16.94 11.09
CA SER A 133 9.43 16.12 10.15
C SER A 133 10.95 16.37 10.24
N ARG A 134 11.34 17.60 10.62
CA ARG A 134 12.73 18.07 10.63
C ARG A 134 13.40 17.94 11.99
N LYS A 135 12.65 17.50 13.02
CA LYS A 135 13.24 17.30 14.35
C LYS A 135 14.12 16.04 14.33
N PRO A 136 15.33 16.10 14.92
CA PRO A 136 16.18 14.92 15.02
C PRO A 136 15.41 13.85 15.81
N LYS A 137 15.41 12.62 15.28
CA LYS A 137 14.92 11.44 15.98
C LYS A 137 15.76 11.27 17.24
N GLN A 138 15.32 11.82 18.37
CA GLN A 138 15.98 11.53 19.64
C GLN A 138 15.77 10.05 19.90
N GLY A 139 16.88 9.31 19.93
CA GLY A 139 16.88 7.89 20.25
C GLY A 139 16.20 7.67 21.58
N LEU A 140 15.28 6.70 21.61
CA LEU A 140 14.94 6.02 22.86
C LEU A 140 16.18 5.31 23.40
#